data_AF-A0A3L7A805-F1
#
_entry.id   AF-A0A3L7A805-F1
#
_cell.length_a   1.000
_cell.length_b   1.000
_cell.length_c   1.000
_cell.angle_alpha   90.00
_cell.angle_beta   90.00
_cell.angle_gamma   90.00
#
_symmetry.space_group_name_H-M   'P 1'
#
loop_
_entity.id
_entity.type
_entity.pdbx_description
1 polymer ?
#
loop_
_entity_poly.entity_id
_entity_poly.type
_entity_poly.pdbx_seq_one_letter_code
_entity_poly.pdbx_strand_id
1 'polypeptide(L)'
;MISWFRRRGPSSNEPTVVLRASTVPTTRVDFAELASDTSDFLGQAAYLQLAVFQQYSAISRDSGRLLTTELIAGPAGLALRKHHELVREIRRRGEDPQVLMSPYVVAIDRLLGIARGDSINEGLLGLYITQGFLDDFFRGLAAQLPADLAGRMEALLSTDNGSTVVVDILRDAIIEDPRRAHRLALSGRRLVGDIILVCHAALRLETVTAGAGAGDHAVANTAERVEPVFTELIGRHTQRMDGLGLTA
;
A
#
# COMPACT_ATOMS: atom_id res chain seq x y z
N MET A 1 -35.47 -21.05 68.94
CA MET A 1 -36.08 -21.13 67.59
C MET A 1 -35.11 -20.55 66.58
N ILE A 2 -35.04 -21.21 65.42
CA ILE A 2 -34.00 -21.18 64.39
C ILE A 2 -33.87 -19.81 63.69
N SER A 3 -32.66 -19.28 63.55
CA SER A 3 -32.35 -18.20 62.61
C SER A 3 -32.02 -18.80 61.24
N TRP A 4 -32.97 -18.68 60.31
CA TRP A 4 -32.76 -18.87 58.88
C TRP A 4 -32.66 -17.51 58.21
N PHE A 5 -32.08 -17.49 57.01
CA PHE A 5 -31.80 -16.34 56.12
C PHE A 5 -30.35 -15.80 56.16
N ARG A 6 -29.43 -16.63 55.64
CA ARG A 6 -28.29 -16.14 54.86
C ARG A 6 -28.80 -15.50 53.56
N ARG A 7 -28.56 -14.21 53.35
CA ARG A 7 -28.66 -13.59 52.02
C ARG A 7 -27.51 -14.12 51.15
N ARG A 8 -27.85 -14.85 50.07
CA ARG A 8 -26.93 -15.08 48.94
C ARG A 8 -26.74 -13.73 48.25
N GLY A 9 -25.51 -13.24 48.17
CA GLY A 9 -25.15 -12.16 47.26
C GLY A 9 -25.31 -12.62 45.80
N PRO A 10 -25.54 -11.71 44.85
CA PRO A 10 -25.67 -12.06 43.44
C PRO A 10 -24.35 -12.68 42.96
N SER A 11 -24.41 -13.92 42.46
CA SER A 11 -23.30 -14.53 41.74
C SER A 11 -23.21 -13.88 40.35
N SER A 12 -22.27 -12.96 40.18
CA SER A 12 -21.88 -12.45 38.86
C SER A 12 -21.13 -13.55 38.11
N ASN A 13 -21.87 -14.46 37.48
CA ASN A 13 -21.35 -15.29 36.40
C ASN A 13 -21.45 -14.48 35.11
N GLU A 14 -20.61 -13.47 34.98
CA GLU A 14 -20.30 -12.94 33.65
C GLU A 14 -19.30 -13.91 33.02
N PRO A 15 -19.57 -14.47 31.83
CA PRO A 15 -18.58 -15.24 31.11
C PRO A 15 -17.45 -14.28 30.71
N THR A 16 -16.36 -14.30 31.48
CA THR A 16 -15.12 -13.62 31.12
C THR A 16 -14.61 -14.25 29.83
N VAL A 17 -14.87 -13.60 28.69
CA VAL A 17 -14.24 -13.93 27.42
C VAL A 17 -12.77 -13.59 27.58
N VAL A 18 -11.98 -14.59 27.97
CA VAL A 18 -10.53 -14.51 27.88
C VAL A 18 -10.23 -14.50 26.38
N LEU A 19 -9.97 -13.31 25.83
CA LEU A 19 -9.36 -13.17 24.53
C LEU A 19 -8.04 -13.93 24.61
N ARG A 20 -8.06 -15.17 24.10
CA ARG A 20 -6.83 -15.91 23.84
C ARG A 20 -6.06 -15.01 22.90
N ALA A 21 -4.98 -14.42 23.39
CA ALA A 21 -3.99 -13.81 22.54
C ALA A 21 -3.52 -14.93 21.62
N SER A 22 -4.12 -15.00 20.42
CA SER A 22 -3.57 -15.76 19.32
C SER A 22 -2.29 -15.03 18.97
N THR A 23 -1.21 -15.38 19.65
CA THR A 23 0.13 -15.34 19.05
C THR A 23 0.10 -16.33 17.90
N VAL A 24 -0.58 -15.95 16.82
CA VAL A 24 -0.29 -16.49 15.50
C VAL A 24 1.21 -16.24 15.35
N PRO A 25 2.03 -17.27 15.19
CA PRO A 25 3.42 -17.05 14.82
C PRO A 25 3.34 -16.22 13.54
N THR A 26 3.79 -14.97 13.59
CA THR A 26 4.12 -14.23 12.38
C THR A 26 5.28 -15.00 11.79
N THR A 27 4.97 -16.03 11.01
CA THR A 27 5.91 -16.58 10.06
C THR A 27 6.31 -15.36 9.24
N ARG A 28 7.49 -14.83 9.51
CA ARG A 28 8.11 -13.79 8.70
C ARG A 28 8.31 -14.47 7.37
N VAL A 29 7.30 -14.39 6.50
CA VAL A 29 7.32 -15.05 5.22
C VAL A 29 8.41 -14.35 4.45
N ASP A 30 9.45 -15.12 4.20
CA ASP A 30 10.67 -14.63 3.65
C ASP A 30 10.40 -14.34 2.18
N PHE A 31 10.48 -13.06 1.80
CA PHE A 31 10.55 -12.66 0.40
C PHE A 31 11.76 -13.31 -0.31
N ALA A 32 12.63 -14.02 0.44
CA ALA A 32 13.91 -14.67 0.12
C ALA A 32 14.10 -15.23 -1.30
N GLU A 33 13.06 -15.74 -1.96
CA GLU A 33 13.21 -16.38 -3.28
C GLU A 33 12.33 -15.78 -4.38
N LEU A 34 11.71 -14.63 -4.13
CA LEU A 34 11.04 -13.77 -5.12
C LEU A 34 12.00 -12.65 -5.53
N ALA A 35 13.22 -13.00 -5.94
CA ALA A 35 14.24 -12.01 -6.26
C ALA A 35 13.83 -11.22 -7.51
N SER A 36 13.32 -10.00 -7.29
CA SER A 36 13.20 -9.01 -8.35
C SER A 36 14.58 -8.72 -8.92
N ASP A 37 14.76 -8.75 -10.24
CA ASP A 37 15.93 -8.11 -10.84
C ASP A 37 15.98 -6.68 -10.27
N THR A 38 17.14 -6.30 -9.74
CA THR A 38 17.30 -4.96 -9.15
C THR A 38 16.89 -3.86 -10.13
N SER A 39 17.10 -4.10 -11.42
CA SER A 39 16.75 -3.20 -12.52
C SER A 39 15.23 -3.05 -12.66
N ASP A 40 14.51 -4.17 -12.58
CA ASP A 40 13.04 -4.22 -12.64
C ASP A 40 12.42 -3.52 -11.41
N PHE A 41 12.92 -3.84 -10.22
CA PHE A 41 12.52 -3.18 -8.98
C PHE A 41 12.68 -1.65 -9.07
N LEU A 42 13.85 -1.19 -9.49
CA LEU A 42 14.16 0.23 -9.57
C LEU A 42 13.32 0.93 -10.64
N GLY A 43 13.16 0.32 -11.81
CA GLY A 43 12.36 0.87 -12.90
C GLY A 43 10.89 1.03 -12.50
N GLN A 44 10.30 -0.01 -11.91
CA GLN A 44 8.91 0.01 -11.51
C GLN A 44 8.66 0.99 -10.35
N ALA A 45 9.49 0.96 -9.30
CA ALA A 45 9.36 1.86 -8.17
C ALA A 45 9.57 3.32 -8.61
N ALA A 46 10.54 3.59 -9.50
CA ALA A 46 10.80 4.93 -10.00
C ALA A 46 9.59 5.47 -10.76
N TYR A 47 9.01 4.69 -11.68
CA TYR A 47 7.85 5.16 -12.44
C TYR A 47 6.62 5.34 -11.55
N LEU A 48 6.38 4.42 -10.61
CA LEU A 48 5.28 4.54 -9.67
C LEU A 48 5.30 5.88 -8.92
N GLN A 49 6.46 6.25 -8.36
CA GLN A 49 6.57 7.50 -7.59
C GLN A 49 6.38 8.74 -8.48
N LEU A 50 6.82 8.68 -9.74
CA LEU A 50 6.57 9.75 -10.71
C LEU A 50 5.07 9.89 -11.02
N ALA A 51 4.40 8.77 -11.28
CA ALA A 51 2.99 8.76 -11.61
C ALA A 51 2.13 9.19 -10.41
N VAL A 52 2.48 8.78 -9.19
CA VAL A 52 1.86 9.27 -7.93
C VAL A 52 2.02 10.79 -7.79
N PHE A 53 3.22 11.33 -8.03
CA PHE A 53 3.44 12.78 -8.03
C PHE A 53 2.51 13.50 -9.03
N GLN A 54 2.39 12.97 -10.26
CA GLN A 54 1.55 13.56 -11.30
C GLN A 54 0.07 13.56 -10.88
N GLN A 55 -0.41 12.48 -10.25
CA GLN A 55 -1.79 12.40 -9.77
C GLN A 55 -2.06 13.36 -8.62
N TYR A 56 -1.18 13.46 -7.61
CA TYR A 56 -1.37 14.49 -6.56
C TYR A 56 -1.35 15.89 -7.13
N SER A 57 -0.47 16.15 -8.11
CA SER A 57 -0.40 17.46 -8.76
C SER A 57 -1.67 17.79 -9.54
N ALA A 58 -2.28 16.79 -10.19
CA ALA A 58 -3.58 16.95 -10.86
C ALA A 58 -4.70 17.23 -9.84
N ILE A 59 -4.80 16.43 -8.77
CA ILE A 59 -5.81 16.63 -7.73
C ILE A 59 -5.63 17.99 -7.03
N SER A 60 -4.39 18.39 -6.73
CA SER A 60 -4.06 19.69 -6.14
C SER A 60 -4.58 20.83 -7.01
N ARG A 61 -4.34 20.78 -8.33
CA ARG A 61 -4.86 21.74 -9.31
C ARG A 61 -6.39 21.79 -9.32
N ASP A 62 -7.03 20.63 -9.28
CA ASP A 62 -8.50 20.53 -9.40
C ASP A 62 -9.23 20.86 -8.09
N SER A 63 -8.54 20.91 -6.95
CA SER A 63 -9.12 21.16 -5.63
C SER A 63 -9.80 22.52 -5.47
N GLY A 64 -9.45 23.52 -6.28
CA GLY A 64 -10.09 24.83 -6.35
C GLY A 64 -9.95 25.73 -5.10
N ARG A 65 -9.33 25.26 -4.02
CA ARG A 65 -9.08 26.01 -2.78
C ARG A 65 -7.59 26.09 -2.49
N LEU A 66 -7.06 27.31 -2.33
CA LEU A 66 -5.62 27.55 -2.10
C LEU A 66 -5.04 26.70 -0.97
N LEU A 67 -5.72 26.66 0.19
CA LEU A 67 -5.25 25.86 1.33
C LEU A 67 -5.15 24.37 0.99
N THR A 68 -6.17 23.81 0.35
CA THR A 68 -6.19 22.40 -0.07
C THR A 68 -5.12 22.13 -1.13
N THR A 69 -4.92 23.05 -2.07
CA THR A 69 -3.85 23.00 -3.07
C THR A 69 -2.48 22.90 -2.42
N GLU A 70 -2.20 23.79 -1.45
CA GLU A 70 -0.93 23.83 -0.71
C GLU A 70 -0.70 22.55 0.11
N LEU A 71 -1.73 22.07 0.82
CA LEU A 71 -1.65 20.84 1.60
C LEU A 71 -1.32 19.62 0.71
N ILE A 72 -1.97 19.48 -0.45
CA ILE A 72 -1.73 18.34 -1.37
C ILE A 72 -0.38 18.47 -2.10
N ALA A 73 0.15 19.68 -2.28
CA ALA A 73 1.46 19.89 -2.90
C ALA A 73 2.60 19.26 -2.09
N GLY A 74 2.46 19.16 -0.76
CA GLY A 74 3.40 18.46 0.13
C GLY A 74 3.61 16.99 -0.27
N PRO A 75 2.58 16.12 -0.18
CA PRO A 75 2.62 14.74 -0.67
C PRO A 75 3.17 14.58 -2.09
N ALA A 76 2.79 15.48 -3.02
CA ALA A 76 3.31 15.47 -4.37
C ALA A 76 4.85 15.64 -4.39
N GLY A 77 5.38 16.63 -3.67
CA GLY A 77 6.82 16.86 -3.57
C GLY A 77 7.58 15.69 -2.94
N LEU A 78 6.99 15.01 -1.96
CA LEU A 78 7.57 13.83 -1.32
C LEU A 78 7.71 12.66 -2.31
N ALA A 79 6.67 12.40 -3.10
CA ALA A 79 6.69 11.38 -4.16
C ALA A 79 7.73 11.69 -5.25
N LEU A 80 7.80 12.95 -5.71
CA LEU A 80 8.79 13.37 -6.71
C LEU A 80 10.23 13.20 -6.19
N ARG A 81 10.46 13.51 -4.91
CA ARG A 81 11.76 13.28 -4.28
C ARG A 81 12.12 11.79 -4.25
N LYS A 82 11.19 10.90 -3.89
CA LYS A 82 11.40 9.44 -3.96
C LYS A 82 11.77 8.99 -5.38
N HIS A 83 11.03 9.47 -6.39
CA HIS A 83 11.35 9.23 -7.79
C HIS A 83 12.79 9.65 -8.14
N HIS A 84 13.21 10.86 -7.76
CA HIS A 84 14.56 11.33 -8.04
C HIS A 84 15.67 10.54 -7.34
N GLU A 85 15.42 10.00 -6.15
CA GLU A 85 16.37 9.11 -5.46
C GLU A 85 16.51 7.76 -6.19
N LEU A 86 15.39 7.18 -6.63
CA LEU A 86 15.37 5.94 -7.41
C LEU A 86 16.08 6.10 -8.77
N VAL A 87 15.80 7.20 -9.48
CA VAL A 87 16.49 7.53 -10.74
C VAL A 87 17.99 7.75 -10.54
N ARG A 88 18.40 8.34 -9.41
CA ARG A 88 19.83 8.47 -9.08
C ARG A 88 20.48 7.11 -8.86
N GLU A 89 19.79 6.18 -8.22
CA GLU A 89 20.30 4.83 -8.03
C GLU A 89 20.44 4.07 -9.35
N ILE A 90 19.45 4.15 -10.25
CA ILE A 90 19.53 3.58 -11.61
C ILE A 90 20.77 4.11 -12.34
N ARG A 91 20.97 5.43 -12.33
CA ARG A 91 22.13 6.06 -12.99
C ARG A 91 23.46 5.66 -12.35
N ARG A 92 23.51 5.48 -11.02
CA ARG A 92 24.72 5.03 -10.30
C ARG A 92 25.18 3.65 -10.79
N ARG A 93 24.24 2.83 -11.25
CA ARG A 93 24.49 1.49 -11.79
C ARG A 93 24.83 1.50 -13.29
N GLY A 94 24.85 2.67 -13.93
CA GLY A 94 25.15 2.81 -15.36
C GLY A 94 23.96 2.49 -16.28
N GLU A 95 22.76 2.42 -15.73
CA GLU A 95 21.54 2.04 -16.47
C GLU A 95 20.74 3.28 -16.90
N ASP A 96 19.88 3.14 -17.90
CA ASP A 96 19.00 4.23 -18.38
C ASP A 96 17.62 4.18 -17.68
N PRO A 97 17.27 5.19 -16.86
CA PRO A 97 15.97 5.25 -16.21
C PRO A 97 14.77 5.21 -17.17
N GLN A 98 14.88 5.79 -18.36
CA GLN A 98 13.78 5.76 -19.32
C GLN A 98 13.51 4.33 -19.81
N VAL A 99 14.59 3.58 -20.08
CA VAL A 99 14.50 2.17 -20.50
C VAL A 99 13.90 1.32 -19.38
N LEU A 100 14.38 1.46 -18.15
CA LEU A 100 13.89 0.66 -17.02
C LEU A 100 12.45 0.99 -16.63
N MET A 101 12.02 2.24 -16.75
CA MET A 101 10.64 2.64 -16.39
C MET A 101 9.61 2.27 -17.46
N SER A 102 9.99 2.32 -18.74
CA SER A 102 9.08 2.18 -19.88
C SER A 102 8.14 0.96 -19.84
N PRO A 103 8.61 -0.26 -19.46
CA PRO A 103 7.75 -1.45 -19.42
C PRO A 103 6.55 -1.33 -18.47
N TYR A 104 6.67 -0.50 -17.43
CA TYR A 104 5.68 -0.41 -16.35
C TYR A 104 4.66 0.71 -16.54
N VAL A 105 4.88 1.60 -17.51
CA VAL A 105 4.06 2.80 -17.75
C VAL A 105 2.58 2.46 -17.85
N VAL A 106 2.23 1.55 -18.77
CA VAL A 106 0.83 1.23 -19.08
C VAL A 106 0.10 0.63 -17.88
N ALA A 107 0.74 -0.28 -17.15
CA ALA A 107 0.13 -0.96 -16.01
C ALA A 107 -0.10 0.00 -14.83
N ILE A 108 0.89 0.82 -14.52
CA ILE A 108 0.83 1.79 -13.41
C ILE A 108 -0.17 2.91 -13.73
N ASP A 109 -0.15 3.45 -14.95
CA ASP A 109 -1.08 4.50 -15.36
C ASP A 109 -2.53 4.00 -15.32
N ARG A 110 -2.76 2.76 -15.74
CA ARG A 110 -4.08 2.14 -15.65
C ARG A 110 -4.56 2.04 -14.20
N LEU A 111 -3.70 1.57 -13.30
CA LEU A 111 -4.02 1.45 -11.87
C LEU A 111 -4.37 2.81 -11.26
N LEU A 112 -3.52 3.82 -11.50
CA LEU A 112 -3.74 5.16 -10.96
C LEU A 112 -4.93 5.87 -11.62
N GLY A 113 -5.25 5.54 -12.87
CA GLY A 113 -6.49 5.95 -13.54
C GLY A 113 -7.73 5.39 -12.83
N ILE A 114 -7.71 4.12 -12.42
CA ILE A 114 -8.78 3.51 -11.62
C ILE A 114 -8.86 4.17 -10.23
N ALA A 115 -7.70 4.40 -9.60
CA ALA A 115 -7.60 4.99 -8.26
C ALA A 115 -8.13 6.43 -8.19
N ARG A 116 -8.17 7.16 -9.32
CA ARG A 116 -8.67 8.54 -9.39
C ARG A 116 -10.14 8.67 -8.95
N GLY A 117 -10.96 7.63 -9.16
CA GLY A 117 -12.37 7.65 -8.83
C GLY A 117 -13.16 8.78 -9.49
N ASP A 118 -14.35 9.07 -8.95
CA ASP A 118 -15.30 10.04 -9.54
C ASP A 118 -15.28 11.40 -8.82
N SER A 119 -14.47 11.56 -7.79
CA SER A 119 -14.34 12.82 -7.03
C SER A 119 -12.94 13.03 -6.49
N ILE A 120 -12.59 14.27 -6.14
CA ILE A 120 -11.31 14.62 -5.51
C ILE A 120 -11.02 13.77 -4.27
N ASN A 121 -12.03 13.54 -3.41
CA ASN A 121 -11.84 12.75 -2.20
C ASN A 121 -11.65 11.26 -2.51
N GLU A 122 -12.34 10.74 -3.52
CA GLU A 122 -12.11 9.37 -3.98
C GLU A 122 -10.70 9.21 -4.57
N GLY A 123 -10.23 10.20 -5.34
CA GLY A 123 -8.87 10.23 -5.87
C GLY A 123 -7.80 10.32 -4.79
N LEU A 124 -8.00 11.18 -3.78
CA LEU A 124 -7.10 11.27 -2.63
C LEU A 124 -7.05 9.97 -1.83
N LEU A 125 -8.20 9.37 -1.55
CA LEU A 125 -8.27 8.06 -0.90
C LEU A 125 -7.59 6.98 -1.75
N GLY A 126 -7.85 6.97 -3.05
CA GLY A 126 -7.27 6.01 -3.97
C GLY A 126 -5.76 6.11 -4.03
N LEU A 127 -5.20 7.33 -4.06
CA LEU A 127 -3.75 7.53 -3.97
C LEU A 127 -3.20 7.11 -2.61
N TYR A 128 -3.84 7.48 -1.51
CA TYR A 128 -3.42 7.09 -0.16
C TYR A 128 -3.34 5.56 -0.01
N ILE A 129 -4.36 4.84 -0.49
CA ILE A 129 -4.38 3.38 -0.46
C ILE A 129 -3.31 2.81 -1.40
N THR A 130 -3.30 3.24 -2.66
CA THR A 130 -2.40 2.70 -3.69
C THR A 130 -0.94 2.89 -3.31
N GLN A 131 -0.56 4.13 -2.95
CA GLN A 131 0.81 4.46 -2.58
C GLN A 131 1.23 3.72 -1.32
N GLY A 132 0.41 3.67 -0.27
CA GLY A 132 0.80 2.93 0.93
C GLY A 132 0.89 1.42 0.67
N PHE A 133 0.03 0.85 -0.20
CA PHE A 133 0.02 -0.60 -0.47
C PHE A 133 1.24 -0.99 -1.29
N LEU A 134 1.54 -0.20 -2.31
CA LEU A 134 2.70 -0.42 -3.14
C LEU A 134 4.00 -0.11 -2.41
N ASP A 135 4.06 0.91 -1.54
CA ASP A 135 5.23 1.13 -0.68
C ASP A 135 5.45 -0.05 0.28
N ASP A 136 4.38 -0.59 0.89
CA ASP A 136 4.48 -1.80 1.71
C ASP A 136 4.99 -3.02 0.91
N PHE A 137 4.50 -3.18 -0.32
CA PHE A 137 4.91 -4.23 -1.24
C PHE A 137 6.38 -4.10 -1.65
N PHE A 138 6.81 -2.91 -2.12
CA PHE A 138 8.18 -2.66 -2.53
C PHE A 138 9.16 -2.71 -1.35
N ARG A 139 8.75 -2.35 -0.12
CA ARG A 139 9.60 -2.58 1.06
C ARG A 139 9.84 -4.07 1.31
N GLY A 140 8.81 -4.89 1.09
CA GLY A 140 8.93 -6.34 1.13
C GLY A 140 9.92 -6.86 0.09
N LEU A 141 9.82 -6.39 -1.15
CA LEU A 141 10.77 -6.73 -2.22
C LEU A 141 12.19 -6.21 -1.97
N ALA A 142 12.33 -5.04 -1.34
CA ALA A 142 13.64 -4.44 -1.08
C ALA A 142 14.55 -5.33 -0.22
N ALA A 143 13.98 -6.19 0.62
CA ALA A 143 14.73 -7.18 1.42
C ALA A 143 15.54 -8.16 0.54
N GLN A 144 15.17 -8.30 -0.73
CA GLN A 144 15.78 -9.22 -1.70
C GLN A 144 16.91 -8.61 -2.51
N LEU A 145 17.10 -7.30 -2.41
CA LEU A 145 18.15 -6.60 -3.12
C LEU A 145 19.52 -6.91 -2.50
N PRO A 146 20.62 -6.68 -3.24
CA PRO A 146 21.97 -6.72 -2.66
C PRO A 146 22.03 -5.90 -1.36
N ALA A 147 22.76 -6.41 -0.36
CA ALA A 147 22.72 -5.87 1.00
C ALA A 147 23.06 -4.36 1.09
N ASP A 148 23.91 -3.85 0.19
CA ASP A 148 24.26 -2.43 0.09
C ASP A 148 23.10 -1.54 -0.43
N LEU A 149 22.15 -2.14 -1.15
CA LEU A 149 20.99 -1.48 -1.73
C LEU A 149 19.73 -1.69 -0.88
N ALA A 150 19.52 -2.91 -0.36
CA ALA A 150 18.32 -3.28 0.41
C ALA A 150 17.98 -2.27 1.51
N GLY A 151 18.95 -1.98 2.40
CA GLY A 151 18.73 -1.04 3.50
C GLY A 151 18.49 0.40 3.03
N ARG A 152 19.07 0.82 1.90
CA ARG A 152 18.84 2.16 1.34
C ARG A 152 17.46 2.28 0.72
N MET A 153 16.99 1.25 0.00
CA MET A 153 15.67 1.22 -0.60
C MET A 153 14.57 1.10 0.46
N GLU A 154 14.77 0.26 1.48
CA GLU A 154 13.86 0.17 2.62
C GLU A 154 13.74 1.53 3.33
N ALA A 155 14.86 2.19 3.62
CA ALA A 155 14.86 3.51 4.24
C ALA A 155 14.15 4.56 3.37
N LEU A 156 14.45 4.57 2.07
CA LEU A 156 13.83 5.50 1.11
C LEU A 156 12.31 5.31 1.05
N LEU A 157 11.84 4.08 0.88
CA LEU A 157 10.42 3.76 0.76
C LEU A 157 9.68 3.97 2.08
N SER A 158 10.37 3.86 3.22
CA SER A 158 9.81 4.15 4.55
C SER A 158 9.73 5.64 4.88
N THR A 159 10.30 6.53 4.04
CA THR A 159 10.14 7.98 4.25
C THR A 159 8.68 8.40 4.12
N ASP A 160 8.31 9.42 4.90
CA ASP A 160 6.95 9.93 4.94
C ASP A 160 6.42 10.31 3.56
N ASN A 161 5.16 9.94 3.34
CA ASN A 161 4.38 10.17 2.13
C ASN A 161 3.47 11.40 2.26
N GLY A 162 3.43 12.06 3.42
CA GLY A 162 2.46 13.08 3.74
C GLY A 162 1.06 12.49 3.95
N SER A 163 0.98 11.22 4.33
CA SER A 163 -0.29 10.50 4.49
C SER A 163 -1.20 11.13 5.53
N THR A 164 -0.64 11.72 6.59
CA THR A 164 -1.41 12.42 7.63
C THR A 164 -2.21 13.58 7.03
N VAL A 165 -1.59 14.35 6.12
CA VAL A 165 -2.27 15.46 5.44
C VAL A 165 -3.45 14.96 4.62
N VAL A 166 -3.28 13.86 3.88
CA VAL A 166 -4.36 13.26 3.09
C VAL A 166 -5.47 12.73 3.99
N VAL A 167 -5.12 12.07 5.10
CA VAL A 167 -6.06 11.55 6.09
C VAL A 167 -6.88 12.67 6.72
N ASP A 168 -6.26 13.79 7.07
CA ASP A 168 -6.95 14.93 7.67
C ASP A 168 -7.94 15.58 6.69
N ILE A 169 -7.55 15.77 5.42
CA ILE A 169 -8.45 16.25 4.37
C ILE A 169 -9.67 15.32 4.21
N LEU A 170 -9.45 14.00 4.21
CA LEU A 170 -10.53 13.02 4.07
C LEU A 170 -11.46 13.02 5.29
N ARG A 171 -10.90 13.12 6.50
CA ARG A 171 -11.69 13.22 7.74
C ARG A 171 -12.54 14.49 7.77
N ASP A 172 -11.95 15.63 7.43
CA ASP A 172 -12.68 16.90 7.36
C ASP A 172 -13.85 16.80 6.37
N ALA A 173 -13.63 16.18 5.21
CA ALA A 173 -14.69 15.99 4.23
C ALA A 173 -15.79 15.02 4.70
N ILE A 174 -15.44 14.00 5.50
CA ILE A 174 -16.43 13.09 6.12
C ILE A 174 -17.23 13.81 7.21
N ILE A 175 -16.58 14.70 7.98
CA ILE A 175 -17.26 15.52 9.00
C ILE A 175 -18.24 16.49 8.32
N GLU A 176 -17.83 17.12 7.21
CA GLU A 176 -18.66 18.04 6.44
C GLU A 176 -19.87 17.34 5.82
N ASP A 177 -19.69 16.14 5.24
CA ASP A 177 -20.76 15.33 4.70
C ASP A 177 -20.57 13.84 5.05
N PRO A 178 -21.26 13.35 6.11
CA PRO A 178 -21.15 11.97 6.56
C PRO A 178 -21.53 10.93 5.49
N ARG A 179 -22.31 11.30 4.46
CA ARG A 179 -22.67 10.38 3.37
C ARG A 179 -21.44 9.97 2.54
N ARG A 180 -20.38 10.78 2.54
CA ARG A 180 -19.12 10.48 1.84
C ARG A 180 -18.44 9.24 2.40
N ALA A 181 -18.58 8.95 3.70
CA ALA A 181 -17.94 7.78 4.32
C ALA A 181 -18.30 6.48 3.60
N HIS A 182 -19.58 6.27 3.27
CA HIS A 182 -20.02 5.04 2.58
C HIS A 182 -19.43 4.93 1.16
N ARG A 183 -19.37 6.04 0.43
CA ARG A 183 -18.78 6.08 -0.93
C ARG A 183 -17.28 5.82 -0.89
N LEU A 184 -16.58 6.46 0.05
CA LEU A 184 -15.15 6.29 0.27
C LEU A 184 -14.82 4.85 0.66
N ALA A 185 -15.58 4.24 1.58
CA ALA A 185 -15.42 2.84 1.95
C ALA A 185 -15.59 1.90 0.75
N LEU A 186 -16.61 2.12 -0.08
CA LEU A 186 -16.83 1.32 -1.29
C LEU A 186 -15.69 1.47 -2.31
N SER A 187 -15.24 2.72 -2.55
CA SER A 187 -14.12 2.99 -3.45
C SER A 187 -12.84 2.31 -2.96
N GLY A 188 -12.55 2.41 -1.66
CA GLY A 188 -11.39 1.78 -1.04
C GLY A 188 -11.37 0.26 -1.23
N ARG A 189 -12.50 -0.41 -1.00
CA ARG A 189 -12.65 -1.86 -1.24
C ARG A 189 -12.42 -2.27 -2.69
N ARG A 190 -13.04 -1.54 -3.62
CA ARG A 190 -12.96 -1.85 -5.05
C ARG A 190 -11.52 -1.82 -5.55
N LEU A 191 -10.72 -0.88 -5.03
CA LEU A 191 -9.37 -0.63 -5.51
C LEU A 191 -8.36 -1.72 -5.14
N VAL A 192 -8.54 -2.40 -4.00
CA VAL A 192 -7.58 -3.40 -3.50
C VAL A 192 -7.37 -4.53 -4.50
N GLY A 193 -8.46 -5.01 -5.12
CA GLY A 193 -8.38 -6.08 -6.12
C GLY A 193 -7.50 -5.68 -7.31
N ASP A 194 -7.65 -4.46 -7.81
CA ASP A 194 -6.84 -3.94 -8.92
C ASP A 194 -5.36 -3.77 -8.54
N ILE A 195 -5.08 -3.32 -7.30
CA ILE A 195 -3.71 -3.22 -6.79
C ILE A 195 -3.05 -4.60 -6.73
N ILE A 196 -3.75 -5.61 -6.20
CA ILE A 196 -3.24 -6.98 -6.10
C ILE A 196 -2.93 -7.55 -7.49
N LEU A 197 -3.78 -7.30 -8.48
CA LEU A 197 -3.52 -7.73 -9.87
C LEU A 197 -2.24 -7.12 -10.43
N VAL A 198 -1.96 -5.84 -10.14
CA VAL A 198 -0.71 -5.18 -10.56
C VAL A 198 0.51 -5.73 -9.83
N CYS A 199 0.41 -6.00 -8.52
CA CYS A 199 1.48 -6.66 -7.77
C CYS A 199 1.79 -8.07 -8.34
N HIS A 200 0.77 -8.85 -8.68
CA HIS A 200 0.98 -10.15 -9.34
C HIS A 200 1.62 -10.01 -10.73
N ALA A 201 1.20 -9.00 -11.51
CA ALA A 201 1.80 -8.74 -12.82
C ALA A 201 3.28 -8.34 -12.71
N ALA A 202 3.62 -7.55 -11.68
CA ALA A 202 5.01 -7.16 -11.37
C ALA A 202 5.90 -8.39 -11.16
N LEU A 203 5.46 -9.31 -10.30
CA LEU A 203 6.17 -10.56 -10.01
C LEU A 203 6.23 -11.51 -11.21
N ARG A 204 5.21 -11.50 -12.09
CA ARG A 204 5.19 -12.35 -13.29
C ARG A 204 6.13 -11.83 -14.38
N LEU A 205 6.28 -10.52 -14.54
CA LEU A 205 7.20 -9.98 -15.53
C LEU A 205 8.64 -10.46 -15.24
N GLU A 206 9.02 -10.51 -13.96
CA GLU A 206 10.30 -11.08 -13.50
C GLU A 206 10.48 -12.55 -13.92
N THR A 207 9.44 -13.38 -13.75
CA THR A 207 9.52 -14.80 -14.15
C THR A 207 9.72 -15.00 -15.66
N VAL A 208 9.24 -14.07 -16.48
CA VAL A 208 9.37 -14.11 -17.94
C VAL A 208 10.74 -13.58 -18.38
N THR A 209 11.27 -12.55 -17.73
CA THR A 209 12.59 -11.97 -18.04
C THR A 209 13.76 -12.82 -17.53
N ALA A 210 13.59 -13.54 -16.40
CA ALA A 210 14.63 -14.37 -15.78
C ALA A 210 14.87 -15.74 -16.47
N GLY A 211 14.07 -16.14 -17.45
CA GLY A 211 14.35 -17.33 -18.26
C GLY A 211 13.12 -18.01 -18.84
N ALA A 212 13.06 -18.06 -20.18
CA ALA A 212 12.18 -18.92 -20.93
C ALA A 212 12.43 -20.41 -20.58
N GLY A 213 11.71 -20.94 -19.60
CA GLY A 213 11.81 -22.35 -19.18
C GLY A 213 11.00 -22.74 -17.94
N ALA A 214 10.50 -21.78 -17.17
CA ALA A 214 9.67 -22.04 -16.00
C ALA A 214 8.23 -22.41 -16.42
N GLY A 215 7.93 -23.71 -16.54
CA GLY A 215 6.57 -24.21 -16.80
C GLY A 215 5.57 -23.87 -15.69
N ASP A 216 4.29 -24.20 -15.91
CA ASP A 216 3.13 -23.89 -15.04
C ASP A 216 3.36 -24.16 -13.54
N HIS A 217 4.20 -25.15 -13.20
CA HIS A 217 4.53 -25.52 -11.81
C HIS A 217 5.42 -24.52 -11.06
N ALA A 218 6.28 -23.76 -11.75
CA ALA A 218 7.08 -22.71 -11.12
C ALA A 218 6.21 -21.49 -10.78
N VAL A 219 5.26 -21.14 -11.66
CA VAL A 219 4.30 -20.05 -11.45
C VAL A 219 3.33 -20.39 -10.31
N ALA A 220 2.89 -21.64 -10.20
CA ALA A 220 2.06 -22.12 -9.09
C ALA A 220 2.78 -22.07 -7.73
N ASN A 221 4.05 -22.50 -7.67
CA ASN A 221 4.87 -22.39 -6.47
C ASN A 221 5.12 -20.93 -6.06
N THR A 222 5.38 -20.04 -7.03
CA THR A 222 5.50 -18.59 -6.76
C THR A 222 4.19 -18.04 -6.17
N ALA A 223 3.03 -18.41 -6.71
CA ALA A 223 1.74 -17.95 -6.21
C ALA A 223 1.48 -18.34 -4.75
N GLU A 224 1.64 -19.63 -4.39
CA GLU A 224 1.45 -20.13 -3.01
C GLU A 224 2.39 -19.44 -2.00
N ARG A 225 3.57 -19.02 -2.44
CA ARG A 225 4.57 -18.38 -1.58
C ARG A 225 4.34 -16.89 -1.36
N VAL A 226 3.64 -16.21 -2.29
CA VAL A 226 3.34 -14.78 -2.15
C VAL A 226 2.02 -14.55 -1.39
N GLU A 227 1.16 -15.55 -1.26
CA GLU A 227 -0.12 -15.43 -0.54
C GLU A 227 0.00 -14.87 0.89
N PRO A 228 0.96 -15.29 1.74
CA PRO A 228 1.10 -14.72 3.07
C PRO A 228 1.53 -13.25 3.06
N VAL A 229 2.32 -12.85 2.06
CA VAL A 229 2.71 -11.44 1.85
C VAL A 229 1.47 -10.61 1.52
N PHE A 230 0.67 -11.07 0.56
CA PHE A 230 -0.57 -10.39 0.20
C PHE A 230 -1.55 -10.32 1.37
N THR A 231 -1.61 -11.35 2.20
CA THR A 231 -2.42 -11.37 3.42
C THR A 231 -2.00 -10.24 4.38
N GLU A 232 -0.70 -10.05 4.61
CA GLU A 232 -0.18 -8.95 5.44
C GLU A 232 -0.46 -7.58 4.80
N LEU A 233 -0.30 -7.43 3.48
CA LEU A 233 -0.60 -6.18 2.77
C LEU A 233 -2.08 -5.81 2.87
N ILE A 234 -2.97 -6.80 2.73
CA ILE A 234 -4.42 -6.62 2.94
C ILE A 234 -4.69 -6.22 4.39
N GLY A 235 -4.03 -6.84 5.36
CA GLY A 235 -4.14 -6.47 6.77
C GLY A 235 -3.76 -5.00 7.04
N ARG A 236 -2.67 -4.51 6.44
CA ARG A 236 -2.27 -3.10 6.52
C ARG A 236 -3.22 -2.16 5.79
N HIS A 237 -3.83 -2.60 4.69
CA HIS A 237 -4.89 -1.84 4.04
C HIS A 237 -6.12 -1.70 4.95
N THR A 238 -6.57 -2.78 5.59
CA THR A 238 -7.68 -2.74 6.54
C THR A 238 -7.41 -1.74 7.66
N GLN A 239 -6.20 -1.74 8.24
CA GLN A 239 -5.80 -0.77 9.26
C GLN A 239 -5.85 0.68 8.75
N ARG A 240 -5.50 0.93 7.49
CA ARG A 240 -5.59 2.26 6.87
C ARG A 240 -7.03 2.73 6.70
N MET A 241 -7.93 1.83 6.32
CA MET A 241 -9.37 2.12 6.23
C MET A 241 -9.95 2.38 7.62
N ASP A 242 -9.63 1.54 8.60
CA ASP A 242 -10.07 1.69 9.99
C ASP A 242 -9.57 3.00 10.60
N GLY A 243 -8.35 3.42 10.27
CA GLY A 243 -7.79 4.71 10.67
C GLY A 243 -8.58 5.92 10.17
N LEU A 244 -9.33 5.77 9.07
CA LEU A 244 -10.27 6.78 8.55
C LEU A 244 -11.69 6.62 9.09
N GLY A 245 -11.94 5.63 9.97
CA GLY A 245 -13.29 5.25 10.40
C GLY A 245 -14.11 4.60 9.29
N LEU A 246 -13.44 4.06 8.27
CA LEU A 246 -14.06 3.42 7.11
C LEU A 246 -13.94 1.91 7.24
N THR A 247 -14.95 1.19 6.77
CA THR A 247 -14.84 -0.26 6.64
C THR A 247 -14.06 -0.61 5.37
N ALA A 248 -13.10 -1.53 5.49
CA ALA A 248 -12.54 -2.26 4.37
C ALA A 248 -13.49 -3.35 3.87
#